data_AF-A0A2P7QYB9-F1
#
_entry.id   AF-A0A2P7QYB9-F1
#
_cell.length_a   1.000
_cell.length_b   1.000
_cell.length_c   1.000
_cell.angle_alpha   90.00
_cell.angle_beta   90.00
_cell.angle_gamma   90.00
#
_symmetry.space_group_name_H-M   'P 1'
#
loop_
_entity.id
_entity.type
_entity.pdbx_description
1 polymer ?
#
loop_
_entity_poly.entity_id
_entity_poly.type
_entity_poly.pdbx_seq_one_letter_code
_entity_poly.pdbx_strand_id
1 'polypeptide(L)' 'MPRDDRPYYLARAEWELARARASAHPDAARAHALLAGYYFDRVYGDPPTDEVGEQLRAAE' A
#
# COMPACT_ATOMS: atom_id res chain seq x y z
N MET A 1 19.93 6.12 -11.35
CA MET A 1 18.72 5.30 -11.59
C MET A 1 17.91 5.31 -10.31
N PRO A 2 16.68 5.83 -10.29
CA PRO A 2 15.78 5.62 -9.15
C PRO A 2 15.65 4.11 -8.92
N ARG A 3 15.72 3.65 -7.68
CA ARG A 3 15.47 2.24 -7.40
C ARG A 3 13.99 1.99 -7.64
N ASP A 4 13.68 1.07 -8.53
CA ASP A 4 12.32 0.60 -8.71
C ASP A 4 11.96 -0.27 -7.50
N ASP A 5 11.24 0.32 -6.54
CA ASP A 5 10.82 -0.35 -5.31
C ASP A 5 9.56 -1.21 -5.52
N ARG A 6 8.97 -1.24 -6.72
CA ARG A 6 7.76 -2.02 -7.02
C ARG A 6 7.92 -3.51 -6.72
N PRO A 7 9.05 -4.19 -7.01
CA PRO A 7 9.24 -5.60 -6.64
C PRO A 7 9.18 -5.82 -5.12
N TYR A 8 9.71 -4.88 -4.33
CA TYR A 8 9.62 -4.95 -2.88
C TYR A 8 8.17 -4.82 -2.40
N TYR A 9 7.44 -3.83 -2.91
CA TYR A 9 6.05 -3.62 -2.52
C TYR A 9 5.15 -4.79 -2.94
N LEU A 10 5.38 -5.36 -4.11
CA LEU A 10 4.63 -6.54 -4.57
C LEU A 10 4.87 -7.74 -3.64
N ALA A 11 6.13 -8.08 -3.36
CA ALA A 11 6.47 -9.19 -2.47
C ALA A 11 5.88 -8.98 -1.07
N ARG A 12 5.87 -7.74 -0.58
CA ARG A 12 5.29 -7.39 0.71
C ARG A 12 3.77 -7.50 0.71
N ALA A 13 3.09 -7.05 -0.35
CA ALA A 13 1.64 -7.15 -0.50
C ALA A 13 1.18 -8.62 -0.45
N GLU A 14 1.84 -9.49 -1.21
CA GLU A 14 1.53 -10.91 -1.27
C GLU A 14 1.74 -11.60 0.09
N TRP A 15 2.80 -11.24 0.81
CA TRP A 15 3.06 -11.76 2.15
C TRP A 15 1.97 -11.38 3.15
N GLU A 16 1.54 -10.11 3.16
CA GLU A 16 0.46 -9.65 4.03
C GLU A 16 -0.87 -10.31 3.65
N LEU A 17 -1.15 -10.50 2.36
CA LEU A 17 -2.36 -11.20 1.90
C LEU A 17 -2.38 -12.67 2.36
N ALA A 18 -1.24 -13.36 2.31
CA ALA A 18 -1.11 -14.71 2.83
C ALA A 18 -1.36 -14.76 4.35
N ARG A 19 -0.82 -13.78 5.10
CA ARG A 19 -1.06 -13.64 6.55
C ARG A 19 -2.52 -13.35 6.89
N ALA A 20 -3.19 -12.53 6.08
CA ALA A 20 -4.62 -12.25 6.24
C ALA A 20 -5.45 -13.52 6.13
N ARG A 21 -5.17 -14.34 5.11
CA ARG A 21 -5.86 -15.62 4.86
C ARG A 21 -5.56 -16.68 5.93
N ALA A 22 -4.37 -16.67 6.50
CA ALA A 22 -3.95 -17.62 7.54
C ALA A 22 -4.35 -17.19 8.97
N SER A 23 -4.79 -15.94 9.18
CA SER A 23 -5.10 -15.43 10.51
C SER A 23 -6.41 -15.99 11.06
N ALA A 24 -6.37 -16.55 12.27
CA ALA A 24 -7.56 -17.00 12.98
C ALA A 24 -8.32 -15.86 13.68
N HIS A 25 -7.64 -14.76 14.00
CA HIS A 25 -8.24 -13.61 14.66
C HIS A 25 -8.78 -12.61 13.62
N PRO A 26 -10.07 -12.23 13.67
CA PRO A 26 -10.69 -11.39 12.64
C PRO A 26 -10.01 -10.02 12.50
N ASP A 27 -9.65 -9.37 13.61
CA ASP A 27 -8.97 -8.08 13.55
C ASP A 27 -7.55 -8.17 12.98
N ALA A 28 -6.85 -9.29 13.20
CA ALA A 28 -5.53 -9.51 12.62
C ALA A 28 -5.64 -9.75 11.11
N ALA A 29 -6.62 -10.56 10.69
CA ALA A 29 -6.92 -10.76 9.27
C ALA A 29 -7.23 -9.43 8.57
N ARG A 30 -8.04 -8.57 9.21
CA ARG A 30 -8.36 -7.22 8.71
C ARG A 30 -7.12 -6.33 8.62
N ALA A 31 -6.27 -6.32 9.66
CA ALA A 31 -5.05 -5.53 9.66
C ALA A 31 -4.10 -5.94 8.51
N HIS A 32 -3.90 -7.24 8.31
CA HIS A 32 -3.11 -7.77 7.20
C HIS A 32 -3.71 -7.43 5.84
N ALA A 33 -5.03 -7.53 5.69
CA ALA A 33 -5.71 -7.16 4.44
C ALA A 33 -5.55 -5.67 4.09
N LEU A 34 -5.62 -4.77 5.09
CA LEU A 34 -5.39 -3.34 4.90
C LEU A 34 -3.95 -3.05 4.45
N LEU A 35 -2.97 -3.70 5.07
CA LEU A 35 -1.56 -3.57 4.68
C LEU A 35 -1.32 -4.08 3.26
N ALA A 36 -1.92 -5.22 2.88
CA ALA A 36 -1.82 -5.75 1.53
C ALA A 36 -2.34 -4.74 0.49
N GLY A 37 -3.50 -4.12 0.74
CA GLY A 37 -4.05 -3.05 -0.11
C GLY A 37 -3.09 -1.88 -0.26
N TYR A 38 -2.59 -1.34 0.84
CA TYR A 38 -1.61 -0.23 0.86
C TYR A 38 -0.34 -0.51 0.05
N TYR A 39 0.13 -1.77 0.03
CA TYR A 39 1.28 -2.15 -0.79
C TYR A 39 0.91 -2.36 -2.26
N PHE A 40 -0.27 -2.91 -2.57
CA PHE A 40 -0.75 -3.00 -3.95
C PHE A 40 -0.97 -1.62 -4.58
N ASP A 41 -1.47 -0.65 -3.83
CA ASP A 41 -1.63 0.73 -4.31
C ASP A 41 -0.28 1.36 -4.70
N ARG A 42 0.84 0.93 -4.12
CA ARG A 42 2.17 1.40 -4.56
C ARG A 42 2.71 0.71 -5.80
N VAL A 43 2.20 -0.48 -6.11
CA VAL A 43 2.62 -1.25 -7.28
C VAL A 43 1.76 -0.87 -8.49
N TYR A 44 0.46 -0.72 -8.28
CA TYR A 44 -0.56 -0.60 -9.31
C TYR A 44 -1.34 0.71 -9.26
N GLY A 45 -1.30 1.44 -8.14
CA GLY A 45 -1.91 2.76 -8.06
C GLY A 45 -1.14 3.73 -8.93
N ASP A 46 -1.88 4.65 -9.53
CA ASP A 46 -1.26 5.75 -10.26
C ASP A 46 -0.36 6.55 -9.30
N PRO A 47 0.80 7.05 -9.77
CA PRO A 47 1.53 8.04 -9.01
C PRO A 47 0.55 9.17 -8.67
N PRO A 48 0.57 9.71 -7.44
CA PRO A 48 -0.33 10.79 -7.07
C PRO A 48 -0.22 11.87 -8.15
N THR A 49 -1.31 12.12 -8.88
CA THR A 49 -1.41 13.36 -9.64
C THR A 49 -1.25 14.45 -8.59
N ASP A 50 -0.25 15.32 -8.78
CA ASP A 50 0.16 16.35 -7.81
C ASP A 50 -0.95 17.35 -7.41
N GLU A 51 -2.20 17.15 -7.86
CA GLU A 51 -3.36 17.97 -7.56
C GLU A 51 -3.71 18.02 -6.05
N VAL A 52 -3.37 16.99 -5.27
CA VAL A 52 -3.62 17.00 -3.81
C VAL A 52 -2.48 17.69 -3.04
N GLY A 53 -1.27 17.73 -3.59
CA GLY A 53 -0.11 18.37 -2.97
C GLY A 53 -0.15 19.91 -3.01
N GLU A 54 -0.81 20.47 -4.03
CA GLU A 54 -0.91 21.91 -4.24
C GLU A 54 -2.00 22.55 -3.37
N GLN A 55 -3.09 21.82 -3.08
CA GLN A 55 -4.18 22.32 -2.23
C GLN A 55 -3.78 22.50 -0.76
N LEU A 56 -2.79 21.75 -0.25
CA LEU A 56 -2.32 21.88 1.13
C LEU A 56 -1.32 23.05 1.31
N ARG A 57 -0.66 23.49 0.24
CA ARG A 57 0.32 24.60 0.28
C ARG A 57 -0.25 25.97 -0.01
N ALA A 58 -1.46 26.04 -0.58
CA ALA A 58 -2.16 27.31 -0.82
C ALA A 58 -2.90 27.85 0.42
N ALA A 59 -2.82 27.15 1.56
CA ALA A 59 -3.51 27.48 2.81
C ALA A 59 -2.57 27.95 3.93
N GLU A 60 -1.28 28.21 3.64
CA GLU A 60 -0.28 28.79 4.55
C GLU A 60 0.03 30.26 4.23
#